data_AF-A0A2N3LE12-F1
#
_entry.id   AF-A0A2N3LE12-F1
#
_cell.length_a   1.000
_cell.length_b   1.000
_cell.length_c   1.000
_cell.angle_alpha   90.00
_cell.angle_beta   90.00
_cell.angle_gamma   90.00
#
_symmetry.space_group_name_H-M   'P 1'
#
loop_
_entity.id
_entity.type
_entity.pdbx_description
1 polymer ?
#
loop_
_entity_poly.entity_id
_entity_poly.type
_entity_poly.pdbx_seq_one_letter_code
_entity_poly.pdbx_strand_id
1 'polypeptide(L)'
;MEFKDLNDLAKYIPQLTKEAMLKGNATKNTVIETGKEHVQSDVYDPYTPVIYERSGGLMNDWEVEETADGIEVYNTRSDEKSGKNIVDTIEYGRNYDYEFEYSNKPRPFIENTIKELEVSNKLSQSLKADLKSIGIEVK
;
A
#
# COMPACT_ATOMS: atom_id res chain seq x y z
N MET A 1 -28.99 -0.55 17.22
CA MET A 1 -27.86 -1.30 17.79
C MET A 1 -27.81 -0.97 19.27
N GLU A 2 -27.74 -1.98 20.13
CA GLU A 2 -27.76 -1.81 21.58
C GLU A 2 -26.48 -2.44 22.17
N PHE A 3 -25.87 -1.78 23.15
CA PHE A 3 -24.65 -2.21 23.81
C PHE A 3 -24.91 -2.33 25.31
N LYS A 4 -24.34 -3.35 25.94
CA LYS A 4 -24.55 -3.60 27.38
C LYS A 4 -23.80 -2.60 28.26
N ASP A 5 -22.59 -2.24 27.85
CA ASP A 5 -21.72 -1.30 28.55
C ASP A 5 -20.70 -0.67 27.58
N LEU A 6 -19.86 0.23 28.10
CA LEU A 6 -18.82 0.89 27.32
C LEU A 6 -17.72 -0.06 26.81
N ASN A 7 -17.48 -1.19 27.49
CA ASN A 7 -16.51 -2.18 27.03
C ASN A 7 -17.04 -2.93 25.81
N ASP A 8 -18.34 -3.22 25.77
CA ASP A 8 -19.02 -3.82 24.62
C ASP A 8 -18.93 -2.89 23.40
N LEU A 9 -19.17 -1.58 23.60
CA LEU A 9 -18.99 -0.57 22.55
C LEU A 9 -17.53 -0.49 22.07
N ALA A 10 -16.56 -0.47 23.00
CA ALA A 10 -15.14 -0.37 22.67
C ALA A 10 -14.64 -1.58 21.87
N LYS A 11 -15.20 -2.78 22.10
CA LYS A 11 -14.89 -3.99 21.30
C LYS A 11 -15.54 -3.96 19.92
N TYR A 12 -16.72 -3.34 19.82
CA TYR A 12 -17.45 -3.28 18.56
C TYR A 12 -16.80 -2.34 17.54
N ILE A 13 -16.24 -1.21 17.98
CA ILE A 13 -15.64 -0.22 17.07
C ILE A 13 -14.54 -0.84 16.19
N PRO A 14 -13.51 -1.53 16.71
CA PRO A 14 -12.50 -2.17 15.87
C PRO A 14 -13.06 -3.21 14.89
N GLN A 15 -14.05 -4.00 15.32
CA GLN A 15 -14.72 -4.99 14.45
C GLN A 15 -15.40 -4.29 13.28
N LEU A 16 -16.08 -3.18 13.55
CA LEU A 16 -16.75 -2.37 12.56
C LEU A 16 -15.77 -1.74 11.57
N THR A 17 -14.67 -1.19 12.08
CA THR A 17 -13.59 -0.62 11.26
C THR A 17 -12.98 -1.68 10.35
N LYS A 18 -12.68 -2.88 10.89
CA LYS A 18 -12.19 -4.01 10.12
C LYS A 18 -13.19 -4.41 9.03
N GLU A 19 -14.46 -4.59 9.37
CA GLU A 19 -15.51 -4.94 8.41
C GLU A 19 -15.63 -3.90 7.29
N ALA A 20 -15.55 -2.61 7.65
CA ALA A 20 -15.56 -1.52 6.68
C ALA A 20 -14.38 -1.62 5.71
N MET A 21 -13.15 -1.78 6.20
CA MET A 21 -11.98 -1.92 5.33
C MET A 21 -12.04 -3.16 4.44
N LEU A 22 -12.61 -4.27 4.94
CA LEU A 22 -12.73 -5.52 4.18
C LEU A 22 -13.80 -5.47 3.09
N LYS A 23 -14.98 -4.92 3.40
CA LYS A 23 -16.10 -4.82 2.44
C LYS A 23 -15.97 -3.62 1.51
N GLY A 24 -15.42 -2.53 2.04
CA GLY A 24 -15.11 -1.32 1.31
C GLY A 24 -13.86 -1.48 0.42
N ASN A 25 -13.64 -0.47 -0.40
CA ASN A 25 -12.51 -0.40 -1.34
C ASN A 25 -11.76 0.92 -1.24
N ALA A 26 -12.29 1.93 -0.57
CA ALA A 26 -11.69 3.26 -0.54
C ALA A 26 -10.31 3.22 0.13
N THR A 27 -10.18 2.53 1.27
CA THR A 27 -8.89 2.44 1.98
C THR A 27 -7.86 1.65 1.19
N LYS A 28 -8.25 0.49 0.65
CA LYS A 28 -7.38 -0.32 -0.23
C LYS A 28 -6.86 0.50 -1.42
N ASN A 29 -7.78 1.14 -2.14
CA ASN A 29 -7.45 1.95 -3.30
C ASN A 29 -6.57 3.15 -2.91
N THR A 30 -6.84 3.79 -1.77
CA THR A 30 -6.04 4.93 -1.31
C THR A 30 -4.59 4.55 -1.07
N VAL A 31 -4.35 3.38 -0.45
CA VAL A 31 -2.99 2.87 -0.23
C VAL A 31 -2.33 2.51 -1.57
N ILE A 32 -3.03 1.77 -2.44
CA ILE A 32 -2.51 1.34 -3.74
C ILE A 32 -2.18 2.53 -4.64
N GLU A 33 -3.09 3.51 -4.76
CA GLU A 33 -2.89 4.67 -5.63
C GLU A 33 -1.77 5.58 -5.09
N THR A 34 -1.66 5.77 -3.77
CA THR A 34 -0.51 6.49 -3.19
C THR A 34 0.79 5.72 -3.45
N GLY A 35 0.76 4.38 -3.34
CA GLY A 35 1.87 3.52 -3.72
C GLY A 35 2.28 3.68 -5.19
N LYS A 36 1.31 3.75 -6.10
CA LYS A 36 1.54 3.98 -7.54
C LYS A 36 2.11 5.37 -7.83
N GLU A 37 1.64 6.39 -7.13
CA GLU A 37 2.20 7.75 -7.19
C GLU A 37 3.70 7.72 -6.86
N HIS A 38 4.08 7.04 -5.77
CA HIS A 38 5.50 6.87 -5.39
C HIS A 38 6.29 5.95 -6.32
N VAL A 39 5.69 4.90 -6.88
CA VAL A 39 6.34 4.11 -7.96
C VAL A 39 6.68 5.03 -9.12
N GLN A 40 5.76 5.92 -9.51
CA GLN A 40 6.02 6.86 -10.58
C GLN A 40 7.15 7.85 -10.21
N SER A 41 6.99 8.60 -9.11
CA SER A 41 7.90 9.69 -8.75
C SER A 41 9.27 9.23 -8.29
N ASP A 42 9.33 8.13 -7.53
CA ASP A 42 10.54 7.71 -6.82
C ASP A 42 11.32 6.65 -7.60
N VAL A 43 10.64 5.93 -8.52
CA VAL A 43 11.22 4.81 -9.25
C VAL A 43 11.31 5.07 -10.75
N TYR A 44 10.22 5.55 -11.37
CA TYR A 44 10.13 5.63 -12.83
C TYR A 44 10.60 6.96 -13.42
N ASP A 45 10.27 8.08 -12.79
CA ASP A 45 10.67 9.41 -13.22
C ASP A 45 12.18 9.69 -13.09
N PRO A 46 12.91 9.20 -12.05
CA PRO A 46 14.31 9.56 -11.86
C PRO A 46 15.26 9.11 -12.99
N TYR A 47 14.88 8.11 -13.79
CA TYR A 47 15.60 7.76 -15.01
C TYR A 47 14.75 6.94 -15.98
N THR A 48 15.17 6.87 -17.24
CA THR A 48 14.63 5.91 -18.21
C THR A 48 15.69 4.83 -18.49
N PRO A 49 15.42 3.54 -18.23
CA PRO A 49 16.41 2.50 -18.46
C PRO A 49 16.75 2.37 -19.94
N VAL A 50 18.04 2.19 -20.25
CA VAL A 50 18.53 1.99 -21.63
C VAL A 50 18.82 0.51 -21.92
N ILE A 51 19.12 -0.26 -20.86
CA ILE A 51 19.61 -1.65 -20.93
C ILE A 51 18.51 -2.71 -20.72
N TYR A 52 17.30 -2.30 -20.36
CA TYR A 52 16.14 -3.18 -20.24
C TYR A 52 14.84 -2.39 -20.46
N GLU A 53 13.77 -3.10 -20.79
CA GLU A 53 12.42 -2.53 -20.84
C GLU A 53 11.69 -2.79 -19.52
N ARG A 54 11.00 -1.77 -19.00
CA ARG A 54 10.17 -1.92 -17.80
C ARG A 54 8.96 -2.78 -18.13
N SER A 55 8.73 -3.84 -17.34
CA SER A 55 7.50 -4.63 -17.46
C SER A 55 6.24 -3.87 -17.03
N GLY A 56 6.39 -2.78 -16.26
CA GLY A 56 5.29 -2.08 -15.62
C GLY A 56 4.71 -2.79 -14.39
N GLY A 57 5.21 -3.99 -14.05
CA GLY A 57 4.67 -4.80 -12.95
C GLY A 57 4.73 -4.09 -11.59
N LEU A 58 5.74 -3.24 -11.33
CA LEU A 58 5.79 -2.49 -10.07
C LEU A 58 4.55 -1.58 -9.87
N MET A 59 3.94 -1.12 -10.96
CA MET A 59 2.71 -0.31 -10.92
C MET A 59 1.46 -1.17 -10.64
N ASN A 60 1.48 -2.45 -10.99
CA ASN A 60 0.28 -3.30 -11.10
C ASN A 60 0.24 -4.43 -10.07
N ASP A 61 1.38 -4.90 -9.59
CA ASP A 61 1.53 -6.08 -8.74
C ASP A 61 1.33 -5.69 -7.27
N TRP A 62 0.11 -5.27 -6.94
CA TRP A 62 -0.31 -4.95 -5.57
C TRP A 62 -1.35 -5.95 -5.09
N GLU A 63 -1.16 -6.46 -3.88
CA GLU A 63 -2.06 -7.40 -3.24
C GLU A 63 -2.61 -6.83 -1.93
N VAL A 64 -3.77 -7.35 -1.54
CA VAL A 64 -4.43 -7.02 -0.28
C VAL A 64 -4.76 -8.31 0.44
N GLU A 65 -4.26 -8.45 1.66
CA GLU A 65 -4.58 -9.58 2.54
C GLU A 65 -5.39 -9.13 3.75
N GLU A 66 -6.29 -9.99 4.23
CA GLU A 66 -6.98 -9.78 5.49
C GLU A 66 -6.06 -10.16 6.65
N THR A 67 -6.01 -9.32 7.69
CA THR A 67 -5.27 -9.59 8.93
C THR A 67 -6.23 -9.71 10.12
N ALA A 68 -5.70 -10.09 11.28
CA ALA A 68 -6.48 -10.11 12.51
C ALA A 68 -7.11 -8.73 12.81
N ASP A 69 -6.37 -7.66 12.52
CA ASP A 69 -6.71 -6.29 12.90
C ASP A 69 -7.26 -5.44 11.74
N GLY A 70 -7.24 -5.94 10.50
CA GLY A 70 -7.70 -5.18 9.34
C GLY A 70 -7.26 -5.77 8.01
N ILE A 71 -6.51 -4.98 7.25
CA ILE A 71 -5.93 -5.35 5.96
C ILE A 71 -4.45 -5.03 5.92
N GLU A 72 -3.70 -5.80 5.14
CA GLU A 72 -2.34 -5.50 4.72
C GLU A 72 -2.34 -5.26 3.21
N VAL A 73 -1.59 -4.26 2.75
CA VAL A 73 -1.46 -3.92 1.33
C VAL A 73 0.02 -3.86 1.00
N TYR A 74 0.46 -4.65 0.03
CA TYR A 74 1.87 -4.77 -0.31
C TYR A 74 2.07 -5.00 -1.80
N ASN A 75 3.25 -4.60 -2.29
CA ASN A 75 3.65 -4.86 -3.67
C ASN A 75 4.35 -6.22 -3.76
N THR A 76 3.93 -7.06 -4.71
CA THR A 76 4.42 -8.43 -4.89
C THR A 76 5.38 -8.58 -6.05
N ARG A 77 5.83 -7.47 -6.65
CA ARG A 77 6.66 -7.51 -7.84
C ARG A 77 7.91 -8.36 -7.64
N SER A 78 7.98 -9.43 -8.41
CA SER A 78 9.13 -10.34 -8.45
C SER A 78 9.55 -10.61 -9.90
N ASP A 79 10.84 -10.77 -10.15
CA ASP A 79 11.31 -11.13 -11.48
C ASP A 79 10.82 -12.53 -11.85
N GLU A 80 10.09 -12.66 -12.96
CA GLU A 80 9.45 -13.92 -13.36
C GLU A 80 10.44 -15.03 -13.66
N LYS A 81 11.67 -14.68 -14.08
CA LYS A 81 12.70 -15.66 -14.47
C LYS A 81 13.52 -16.13 -13.27
N SER A 82 13.91 -15.21 -12.40
CA SER A 82 14.79 -15.49 -11.27
C SER A 82 14.06 -15.66 -9.93
N GLY A 83 12.77 -15.30 -9.85
CA GLY A 83 12.00 -15.27 -8.60
C GLY A 83 12.45 -14.16 -7.63
N LYS A 84 13.30 -13.25 -8.09
CA LYS A 84 13.92 -12.22 -7.25
C LYS A 84 12.91 -11.16 -6.83
N ASN A 85 12.94 -10.79 -5.54
CA ASN A 85 12.12 -9.72 -5.02
C ASN A 85 12.61 -8.35 -5.55
N ILE A 86 11.86 -7.77 -6.48
CA ILE A 86 12.20 -6.50 -7.10
C ILE A 86 11.88 -5.33 -6.17
N VAL A 87 10.85 -5.47 -5.33
CA VAL A 87 10.50 -4.46 -4.31
C VAL A 87 11.69 -4.25 -3.39
N ASP A 88 12.24 -5.32 -2.80
CA ASP A 88 13.43 -5.25 -1.94
C ASP A 88 14.65 -4.63 -2.66
N THR A 89 14.85 -5.06 -3.91
CA THR A 89 15.97 -4.60 -4.74
C THR A 89 15.91 -3.07 -4.95
N ILE A 90 14.72 -2.53 -5.23
CA ILE A 90 14.52 -1.11 -5.51
C ILE A 90 14.48 -0.30 -4.22
N GLU A 91 13.69 -0.74 -3.25
CA GLU A 91 13.46 -0.05 -1.98
C GLU A 91 14.78 0.23 -1.27
N TYR A 92 15.65 -0.78 -1.21
CA TYR A 92 16.94 -0.69 -0.51
C TYR A 92 18.14 -0.54 -1.43
N GLY A 93 17.92 -0.47 -2.75
CA GLY A 93 18.98 -0.32 -3.74
C GLY A 93 19.97 -1.49 -3.80
N ARG A 94 19.62 -2.68 -3.31
CA ARG A 94 20.54 -3.81 -3.12
C ARG A 94 20.24 -4.96 -4.05
N ASN A 95 21.13 -5.97 -4.07
CA ASN A 95 20.95 -7.23 -4.80
C ASN A 95 20.87 -7.09 -6.32
N TYR A 96 21.29 -6.00 -6.98
CA TYR A 96 21.27 -5.90 -8.44
C TYR A 96 22.20 -6.93 -9.13
N ASP A 97 21.79 -7.43 -10.30
CA ASP A 97 22.59 -8.42 -11.05
C ASP A 97 23.71 -7.78 -11.88
N TYR A 98 23.67 -6.46 -12.03
CA TYR A 98 24.66 -5.66 -12.74
C TYR A 98 24.70 -4.24 -12.15
N GLU A 99 25.84 -3.58 -12.30
CA GLU A 99 26.03 -2.20 -11.89
C GLU A 99 25.46 -1.23 -12.95
N PHE A 100 24.74 -0.20 -12.50
CA PHE A 100 24.21 0.89 -13.33
C PHE A 100 24.01 2.13 -12.46
N GLU A 101 23.47 3.22 -13.02
CA GLU A 101 23.37 4.51 -12.29
C GLU A 101 22.67 4.42 -10.92
N TYR A 102 21.72 3.48 -10.76
CA TYR A 102 20.97 3.27 -9.51
C TYR A 102 21.27 1.93 -8.82
N SER A 103 22.29 1.18 -9.25
CA SER A 103 22.78 0.10 -8.40
C SER A 103 23.33 0.71 -7.10
N ASN A 104 22.99 0.12 -5.95
CA ASN A 104 23.38 0.62 -4.63
C ASN A 104 22.77 1.99 -4.25
N LYS A 105 21.74 2.45 -4.97
CA LYS A 105 20.98 3.66 -4.63
C LYS A 105 19.52 3.32 -4.32
N PRO A 106 19.11 3.34 -3.04
CA PRO A 106 17.72 3.15 -2.63
C PRO A 106 16.76 4.10 -3.35
N ARG A 107 15.59 3.58 -3.73
CA ARG A 107 14.46 4.35 -4.25
C ARG A 107 13.22 3.95 -3.43
N PRO A 108 13.08 4.54 -2.22
CA PRO A 108 12.26 3.98 -1.16
C PRO A 108 10.78 4.35 -1.33
N PHE A 109 10.14 3.78 -2.36
CA PHE A 109 8.76 4.10 -2.71
C PHE A 109 7.76 3.56 -1.67
N ILE A 110 8.04 2.44 -1.00
CA ILE A 110 7.19 1.91 0.08
C ILE A 110 7.32 2.79 1.32
N GLU A 111 8.54 3.11 1.75
CA GLU A 111 8.77 3.98 2.91
C GLU A 111 8.14 5.36 2.70
N ASN A 112 8.26 5.94 1.50
CA ASN A 112 7.64 7.23 1.19
C ASN A 112 6.11 7.15 1.15
N THR A 113 5.55 6.06 0.63
CA THR A 113 4.10 5.79 0.68
C THR A 113 3.60 5.77 2.12
N ILE A 114 4.29 5.06 3.01
CA ILE A 114 3.94 5.00 4.43
C ILE A 114 3.98 6.40 5.04
N LYS A 115 5.08 7.14 4.85
CA LYS A 115 5.22 8.50 5.37
C LYS A 115 4.10 9.43 4.90
N GLU A 116 3.75 9.39 3.62
CA GLU A 116 2.66 10.21 3.09
C GLU A 116 1.31 9.84 3.72
N LEU A 117 1.01 8.55 3.82
CA LEU A 117 -0.24 8.09 4.41
C LEU A 117 -0.35 8.42 5.90
N GLU A 118 0.77 8.43 6.64
CA GLU A 118 0.85 8.78 8.06
C GLU A 118 0.61 10.28 8.32
N VAL A 119 1.17 11.16 7.48
CA VAL A 119 1.07 12.62 7.68
C VAL A 119 -0.13 13.24 6.98
N SER A 120 -0.69 12.56 5.98
CA SER A 120 -1.90 13.01 5.28
C SER A 120 -3.17 12.58 6.02
N ASN A 121 -4.31 13.12 5.60
CA ASN A 121 -5.62 12.68 6.07
C ASN A 121 -6.25 11.62 5.16
N LYS A 122 -5.50 11.08 4.18
CA LYS A 122 -5.97 10.14 3.16
C LYS A 122 -6.63 8.91 3.78
N LEU A 123 -5.96 8.24 4.73
CA LEU A 123 -6.48 7.03 5.40
C LEU A 123 -7.74 7.30 6.24
N SER A 124 -7.80 8.44 6.93
CA SER A 124 -8.98 8.81 7.71
C SER A 124 -10.20 9.08 6.81
N GLN A 125 -9.99 9.76 5.68
CA GLN A 125 -11.05 10.04 4.72
C GLN A 125 -11.53 8.77 4.01
N SER A 126 -10.60 7.91 3.61
CA SER A 126 -10.93 6.64 2.95
C SER A 126 -11.68 5.70 3.89
N LEU A 127 -11.28 5.62 5.16
CA LEU A 127 -11.99 4.81 6.14
C LEU A 127 -13.40 5.34 6.41
N LYS A 128 -13.60 6.67 6.47
CA LYS A 128 -14.95 7.26 6.54
C LYS A 128 -15.81 6.85 5.34
N ALA A 129 -15.23 6.80 4.14
CA ALA A 129 -15.94 6.34 2.95
C ALA A 129 -16.28 4.84 3.01
N ASP A 130 -15.38 4.01 3.52
CA ASP A 130 -15.63 2.57 3.71
C ASP A 130 -16.71 2.32 4.77
N LEU A 131 -16.68 3.04 5.89
CA LEU A 131 -17.74 2.99 6.92
C LEU A 131 -19.10 3.38 6.31
N LYS A 132 -19.12 4.43 5.50
CA LYS A 132 -20.35 4.84 4.79
C LYS A 132 -20.86 3.75 3.84
N SER A 133 -19.97 3.00 3.20
CA SER A 133 -20.33 1.91 2.29
C SER A 133 -21.07 0.76 2.98
N ILE A 134 -20.82 0.57 4.28
CA ILE A 134 -21.52 -0.42 5.13
C ILE A 134 -22.67 0.20 5.96
N GLY A 135 -23.10 1.42 5.62
CA GLY A 135 -24.26 2.07 6.23
C GLY A 135 -23.97 2.89 7.49
N ILE A 136 -22.70 3.17 7.79
CA ILE A 136 -22.29 3.92 8.98
C ILE A 136 -21.74 5.28 8.58
N GLU A 137 -22.46 6.33 8.96
CA GLU A 137 -22.04 7.70 8.68
C GLU A 137 -21.36 8.32 9.89
N VAL A 138 -20.10 8.73 9.71
CA VAL A 138 -19.30 9.45 10.72
C VAL A 138 -19.17 10.91 10.28
N LYS A 139 -19.71 11.82 11.09
CA LYS A 139 -19.60 13.27 10.86
C LYS A 139 -18.18 13.74 11.19
#